data_AF-A0A2K3L1T4-F1
#
_entry.id   AF-A0A2K3L1T4-F1
#
_cell.length_a   1.000
_cell.length_b   1.000
_cell.length_c   1.000
_cell.angle_alpha   90.00
_cell.angle_beta   90.00
_cell.angle_gamma   90.00
#
_symmetry.space_group_name_H-M   'P 1'
#
loop_
_entity.id
_entity.type
_entity.pdbx_description
1 polymer ?
#
loop_
_entity_poly.entity_id
_entity_poly.type
_entity_poly.pdbx_seq_one_letter_code
_entity_poly.pdbx_strand_id
1 'polypeptide(L)'
;MFQVLSETFDVMEFDFTKQICQCEGKSQVKFTKTGVCHGFALWIDWVMDSQNSAVISTGPDKRYWKQGIKLLATPRTVGSQGSTNVQACCSADLEASFNPSNGELKIIHDFL
;
A
#
# COMPACT_ATOMS: atom_id res chain seq x y z
N MET A 1 1.03 11.62 -16.03
CA MET A 1 0.24 11.96 -14.83
C MET A 1 -0.39 10.67 -14.34
N PHE A 2 -0.31 10.36 -13.05
CA PHE A 2 -0.96 9.17 -12.48
C PHE A 2 -2.31 9.54 -11.89
N GLN A 3 -3.19 8.55 -11.74
CA GLN A 3 -4.47 8.71 -11.07
C GLN A 3 -4.48 7.86 -9.79
N VAL A 4 -4.83 8.49 -8.67
CA VAL A 4 -5.04 7.78 -7.40
C VAL A 4 -6.45 7.18 -7.40
N LEU A 5 -6.54 5.87 -7.21
CA LEU A 5 -7.78 5.08 -7.31
C LEU A 5 -8.36 4.62 -5.97
N SER A 6 -7.64 4.83 -4.87
CA SER A 6 -8.05 4.48 -3.50
C SER A 6 -7.63 5.58 -2.52
N GLU A 7 -8.13 5.50 -1.29
CA GLU A 7 -7.50 6.21 -0.17
C GLU A 7 -6.16 5.54 0.20
N THR A 8 -5.37 6.24 1.02
CA THR A 8 -4.16 5.69 1.64
C THR A 8 -4.54 4.72 2.74
N PHE A 9 -3.75 3.67 2.92
CA PHE A 9 -3.97 2.66 3.95
C PHE A 9 -2.63 2.11 4.41
N ASP A 10 -2.58 1.70 5.67
CA ASP A 10 -1.40 1.03 6.23
C ASP A 10 -1.41 -0.43 5.80
N VAL A 11 -0.29 -0.94 5.30
CA VAL A 11 -0.14 -2.36 4.95
C VAL A 11 0.59 -3.15 6.04
N MET A 12 1.54 -2.53 6.72
CA MET A 12 2.39 -3.14 7.73
C MET A 12 3.02 -2.06 8.61
N GLU A 13 3.29 -2.40 9.87
CA GLU A 13 3.92 -1.52 10.85
C GLU A 13 5.23 -2.13 11.35
N PHE A 14 6.23 -1.28 11.59
CA PHE A 14 7.45 -1.65 12.30
C PHE A 14 7.52 -0.94 13.65
N ASP A 15 7.38 -1.69 14.73
CA ASP A 15 7.54 -1.16 16.08
C ASP A 15 9.02 -1.13 16.47
N PHE A 16 9.62 0.06 16.36
CA PHE A 16 11.05 0.28 16.66
C PHE A 16 11.38 0.26 18.16
N THR A 17 10.37 0.14 19.04
CA THR A 17 10.60 -0.10 20.47
C THR A 17 10.88 -1.57 20.79
N LYS A 18 10.64 -2.46 19.81
CA LYS A 18 10.85 -3.90 19.92
C LYS A 18 12.04 -4.33 19.07
N GLN A 19 12.62 -5.48 19.42
CA GLN A 19 13.63 -6.11 18.57
C GLN A 19 13.01 -6.49 17.23
N ILE A 20 13.74 -6.24 16.14
CA ILE A 20 13.29 -6.60 14.80
C ILE A 20 13.06 -8.11 14.69
N CYS A 21 11.89 -8.50 14.18
CA CYS A 21 11.48 -9.87 14.00
C CYS A 21 10.79 -10.03 12.63
N GLN A 22 10.49 -11.28 12.26
CA GLN A 22 9.63 -11.53 11.11
C GLN A 22 8.25 -10.96 11.41
N CYS A 23 7.76 -10.07 10.55
CA CYS A 23 6.46 -9.46 10.67
C CYS A 23 5.71 -9.49 9.34
N GLU A 24 4.40 -9.53 9.45
CA GLU A 24 3.47 -9.62 8.34
C GLU A 24 2.34 -8.63 8.57
N GLY A 25 1.79 -8.10 7.49
CA GLY A 25 0.64 -7.20 7.52
C GLY A 25 -0.28 -7.48 6.36
N LYS A 26 -1.58 -7.30 6.58
CA LYS A 26 -2.62 -7.53 5.57
C LYS A 26 -3.66 -6.42 5.65
N SER A 27 -3.96 -5.83 4.51
CA SER A 27 -4.97 -4.78 4.38
C SER A 27 -5.78 -4.97 3.11
N GLN A 28 -7.09 -4.78 3.23
CA GLN A 28 -7.97 -4.73 2.08
C GLN A 28 -8.11 -3.28 1.62
N VAL A 29 -7.66 -2.98 0.41
CA VAL A 29 -7.84 -1.68 -0.23
C VAL A 29 -9.14 -1.65 -1.01
N LYS A 30 -9.99 -0.67 -0.72
CA LYS A 30 -11.20 -0.40 -1.48
C LYS A 30 -10.91 0.66 -2.54
N PHE A 31 -11.29 0.39 -3.78
CA PHE A 31 -11.20 1.40 -4.83
C PHE A 31 -12.33 2.41 -4.66
N THR A 32 -11.98 3.69 -4.65
CA THR A 32 -12.93 4.81 -4.52
C THR A 32 -13.25 5.45 -5.86
N LYS A 33 -12.52 5.08 -6.92
CA LYS A 33 -12.71 5.57 -8.28
C LYS A 33 -12.62 4.42 -9.28
N THR A 34 -13.39 4.53 -10.35
CA THR A 34 -13.28 3.64 -11.51
C THR A 34 -12.06 4.00 -12.34
N GLY A 35 -11.34 2.99 -12.82
CA GLY A 35 -10.15 3.18 -13.65
C GLY A 35 -9.40 1.88 -13.93
N VAL A 36 -8.14 2.02 -14.38
CA VAL A 36 -7.22 0.89 -14.58
C VAL A 36 -6.09 1.00 -13.56
N CYS A 37 -6.05 0.06 -12.62
CA CYS A 37 -4.97 -0.08 -11.67
C CYS A 37 -3.74 -0.68 -12.38
N HIS A 38 -2.62 0.03 -12.33
CA HIS A 38 -1.35 -0.40 -12.90
C HIS A 38 -0.37 -0.93 -11.83
N GLY A 39 -0.62 -0.62 -10.56
CA GLY A 39 0.23 -1.01 -9.45
C GLY A 39 -0.12 -0.27 -8.16
N PHE A 40 0.55 -0.68 -7.09
CA PHE A 40 0.42 -0.08 -5.76
C PHE A 40 1.65 0.76 -5.45
N ALA A 41 1.43 2.03 -5.10
CA ALA A 41 2.49 2.90 -4.60
C ALA A 41 2.66 2.68 -3.09
N LEU A 42 3.91 2.54 -2.67
CA LEU A 42 4.31 2.23 -1.30
C LEU A 42 5.35 3.26 -0.85
N TRP A 43 5.21 3.71 0.38
CA TRP A 43 6.16 4.58 1.07
C TRP A 43 6.13 4.26 2.57
N ILE A 44 6.99 4.91 3.33
CA ILE A 44 7.07 4.78 4.79
C ILE A 44 6.66 6.10 5.44
N ASP A 45 5.83 6.01 6.47
CA ASP A 45 5.57 7.10 7.40
C ASP A 45 6.30 6.79 8.70
N TRP A 46 7.15 7.74 9.14
CA TRP A 46 7.95 7.59 10.35
C TRP A 46 7.28 8.29 11.52
N VAL A 47 6.90 7.51 12.52
CA VAL A 47 6.37 8.03 13.79
C VAL A 47 7.54 8.37 14.72
N MET A 48 7.72 9.66 14.99
CA MET A 48 8.90 10.17 15.70
C MET A 48 8.68 10.36 17.21
N ASP A 49 7.44 10.23 17.68
CA ASP A 49 7.09 10.32 19.09
C ASP A 49 6.06 9.25 19.49
N SER A 50 5.92 9.00 20.79
CA SER A 50 4.97 8.01 21.30
C SER A 50 3.50 8.44 21.24
N GLN A 51 3.23 9.70 20.91
CA GLN A 51 1.87 10.27 20.82
C GLN A 51 1.34 10.28 19.38
N ASN A 52 2.15 9.81 18.42
CA ASN A 52 1.90 9.89 16.99
C ASN A 52 1.62 11.32 16.50
N SER A 53 2.19 12.33 17.15
CA SER A 53 1.96 13.75 16.83
C SER A 53 2.98 14.31 15.84
N ALA A 54 4.18 13.73 15.80
CA ALA A 54 5.23 14.04 14.85
C ALA A 54 5.42 12.88 13.86
N VAL A 55 4.81 13.00 12.67
CA VAL A 55 4.92 12.01 11.59
C VAL A 55 5.69 12.59 10.39
N ILE A 56 6.74 11.90 9.96
CA ILE A 56 7.51 12.23 8.77
C ILE A 56 7.11 11.26 7.65
N SER A 57 6.29 11.73 6.70
CA SER A 57 5.86 10.92 5.56
C SER A 57 6.84 10.98 4.39
N THR A 58 7.18 9.82 3.82
CA THR A 58 8.01 9.71 2.60
C THR A 58 7.21 9.62 1.29
N GLY A 59 5.90 9.89 1.38
CA GLY A 59 4.95 9.75 0.28
C GLY A 59 5.18 10.69 -0.93
N PRO A 60 4.35 10.55 -1.97
CA PRO A 60 4.54 11.19 -3.28
C PRO A 60 4.49 12.72 -3.27
N ASP A 61 3.95 13.34 -2.21
CA ASP A 61 3.97 14.79 -2.03
C ASP A 61 5.36 15.34 -1.67
N LYS A 62 6.28 14.47 -1.25
CA LYS A 62 7.67 14.84 -0.92
C LYS A 62 8.59 14.55 -2.09
N ARG A 63 9.32 15.58 -2.55
CA ARG A 63 10.21 15.48 -3.71
C ARG A 63 11.61 14.93 -3.42
N TYR A 64 11.95 14.71 -2.15
CA TYR A 64 13.30 14.30 -1.73
C TYR A 64 13.48 12.78 -1.68
N TRP A 65 12.37 12.02 -1.74
CA TRP A 65 12.37 10.57 -1.63
C TRP A 65 11.69 9.96 -2.84
N LYS A 66 12.19 8.79 -3.25
CA LYS A 66 11.54 7.95 -4.25
C LYS A 66 10.57 7.01 -3.55
N GLN A 67 9.44 6.77 -4.18
CA GLN A 67 8.44 5.80 -3.73
C GLN A 67 8.67 4.45 -4.40
N GLY A 68 8.31 3.37 -3.71
CA GLY A 68 8.28 2.03 -4.29
C GLY A 68 6.98 1.82 -5.06
N ILE A 69 7.04 1.17 -6.22
CA ILE A 69 5.83 0.80 -6.97
C ILE A 69 5.82 -0.73 -7.16
N LYS A 70 4.82 -1.40 -6.60
CA LYS A 70 4.50 -2.78 -6.94
C LYS A 70 3.64 -2.78 -8.20
N LEU A 71 4.30 -2.82 -9.35
CA LEU A 71 3.62 -2.91 -10.65
C LEU A 71 2.89 -4.25 -10.79
N LEU A 72 1.73 -4.21 -11.43
CA LEU A 72 1.02 -5.42 -11.86
C LEU A 72 1.63 -5.91 -13.17
N ALA A 73 1.81 -7.23 -13.30
CA ALA A 73 2.21 -7.81 -14.59
C ALA A 73 1.17 -7.53 -15.68
N THR A 74 -0.11 -7.54 -15.29
CA THR A 74 -1.24 -7.18 -16.14
C THR A 74 -2.10 -6.15 -15.41
N PRO A 75 -2.28 -4.93 -15.95
CA PRO A 75 -3.17 -3.93 -15.37
C PRO A 75 -4.60 -4.46 -15.18
N ARG A 76 -5.31 -3.97 -14.15
CA ARG A 76 -6.65 -4.44 -13.78
C ARG A 76 -7.67 -3.30 -13.80
N THR A 77 -8.82 -3.53 -14.42
CA THR A 77 -9.96 -2.62 -14.34
C THR A 77 -10.56 -2.69 -12.93
N VAL A 78 -10.71 -1.54 -12.30
CA VAL A 78 -11.24 -1.40 -10.93
C VAL A 78 -12.39 -0.40 -10.91
N GLY A 79 -13.29 -0.54 -9.93
CA GLY A 79 -14.49 0.27 -9.78
C GLY A 79 -14.79 0.60 -8.33
N SER A 80 -15.47 1.73 -8.08
CA SER A 80 -16.04 2.00 -6.77
C SER A 80 -17.19 1.04 -6.45
N GLN A 81 -17.52 0.86 -5.17
CA GLN A 81 -18.73 0.13 -4.78
C GLN A 81 -19.96 0.75 -5.46
N GLY A 82 -20.76 -0.07 -6.14
CA GLY A 82 -21.90 0.38 -6.96
C GLY A 82 -21.58 0.65 -8.43
N SER A 83 -20.36 0.38 -8.90
CA SER A 83 -20.02 0.38 -10.33
C SER A 83 -20.93 -0.58 -11.10
N THR A 84 -21.49 -0.13 -12.23
CA THR A 84 -22.32 -0.95 -13.12
C THR A 84 -21.51 -1.92 -13.98
N ASN A 85 -20.17 -1.83 -13.95
CA ASN A 85 -19.30 -2.70 -14.71
C ASN A 85 -19.04 -4.02 -13.96
N VAL A 86 -19.70 -5.09 -14.40
CA VAL A 86 -19.63 -6.44 -13.80
C VAL A 86 -18.22 -7.02 -13.77
N GLN A 87 -17.30 -6.53 -14.61
CA GLN A 87 -15.91 -6.98 -14.68
C GLN A 87 -14.94 -6.21 -13.78
N ALA A 88 -15.39 -5.15 -13.09
CA ALA A 88 -14.54 -4.31 -12.27
C ALA A 88 -14.46 -4.82 -10.82
N CYS A 89 -13.25 -5.16 -10.37
CA CYS A 89 -12.98 -5.47 -8.95
C CYS A 89 -13.21 -4.21 -8.11
N CYS A 90 -13.81 -4.39 -6.93
CA CYS A 90 -14.12 -3.28 -6.02
C CYS A 90 -13.11 -3.13 -4.90
N SER A 91 -12.29 -4.16 -4.67
CA SER A 91 -11.20 -4.14 -3.71
C SER A 91 -10.03 -5.02 -4.15
N ALA A 92 -8.92 -4.91 -3.43
CA ALA A 92 -7.83 -5.86 -3.49
C ALA A 92 -7.32 -6.12 -2.06
N ASP A 93 -6.90 -7.34 -1.79
CA ASP A 93 -6.11 -7.66 -0.60
C ASP A 93 -4.64 -7.39 -0.91
N LEU A 94 -3.96 -6.69 0.00
CA LEU A 94 -2.52 -6.45 -0.05
C LEU A 94 -1.88 -7.04 1.21
N GLU A 95 -0.94 -7.94 1.00
CA GLU A 95 -0.18 -8.60 2.07
C GLU A 95 1.30 -8.24 1.95
N ALA A 96 1.91 -7.89 3.08
CA ALA A 96 3.32 -7.60 3.20
C ALA A 96 3.97 -8.58 4.17
N SER A 97 5.17 -9.06 3.85
CA SER A 97 6.00 -9.85 4.76
C SER A 97 7.44 -9.38 4.74
N PHE A 98 8.02 -9.18 5.92
CA PHE A 98 9.39 -8.74 6.10
C PHE A 98 10.25 -9.84 6.71
N ASN A 99 11.39 -10.11 6.07
CA ASN A 99 12.37 -11.05 6.58
C ASN A 99 13.57 -10.29 7.20
N PRO A 100 13.74 -10.34 8.54
CA PRO A 100 14.81 -9.61 9.22
C PRO A 100 16.21 -10.18 8.93
N SER A 101 16.33 -11.43 8.46
CA SER A 101 17.64 -12.05 8.19
C SER A 101 18.34 -11.48 6.96
N ASN A 102 17.58 -10.95 6.00
CA ASN A 102 18.10 -10.42 4.74
C ASN A 102 17.53 -9.03 4.37
N GLY A 103 16.58 -8.49 5.15
CA GLY A 103 15.93 -7.21 4.90
C GLY A 103 14.92 -7.23 3.76
N GLU A 104 14.54 -8.40 3.25
CA GLU A 104 13.61 -8.53 2.13
C GLU A 104 12.18 -8.18 2.57
N LEU A 105 11.53 -7.28 1.82
CA LEU A 105 10.12 -6.97 1.93
C LEU A 105 9.37 -7.53 0.71
N LYS A 106 8.49 -8.51 0.94
CA LYS A 106 7.64 -9.08 -0.09
C LYS A 106 6.25 -8.47 -0.01
N ILE A 107 5.71 -8.14 -1.18
CA ILE A 107 4.34 -7.62 -1.33
C ILE A 107 3.58 -8.53 -2.29
N ILE A 108 2.47 -9.07 -1.80
CA ILE A 108 1.53 -9.94 -2.52
C ILE A 108 0.21 -9.20 -2.61
N HIS A 109 -0.50 -9.34 -3.73
CA HIS A 109 -1.81 -8.75 -3.92
C HIS A 109 -2.75 -9.75 -4.57
N ASP A 110 -4.03 -9.64 -4.25
CA ASP A 110 -5.11 -10.34 -4.94
C ASP A 110 -6.31 -9.41 -5.12
N PHE A 111 -6.98 -9.48 -6.28
CA PHE A 111 -8.10 -8.60 -6.61
C PHE A 111 -9.43 -9.32 -6.34
N LEU A 112 -10.38 -8.60 -5.71
CA LEU A 112 -11.69 -9.12 -5.28
C LEU A 112 -12.85 -8.43 -6.00
#